data_AF-A0A0T2YLI1-F1
#
_entry.id   AF-A0A0T2YLI1-F1
#
_cell.length_a   1.000
_cell.length_b   1.000
_cell.length_c   1.000
_cell.angle_alpha   90.00
_cell.angle_beta   90.00
_cell.angle_gamma   90.00
#
_symmetry.space_group_name_H-M   'P 1'
#
loop_
_entity.id
_entity.type
_entity.pdbx_description
1 polymer ?
#
loop_
_entity_poly.entity_id
_entity_poly.type
_entity_poly.pdbx_seq_one_letter_code
_entity_poly.pdbx_strand_id
1 'polypeptide(L)'
;MTLTNVGLGPAVVKSSQVMLDGAPLPVESSEDVQPLLERVFPGVQLGSSVAFFKLNREHAVQVGKEVELVSFVVMNPSSDFDKEIKRFSIRISHESLYGETLHYDTRDHQPPPV
;
A
#
# COMPACT_ATOMS: atom_id res chain seq x y z
N MET A 1 5.49 -1.97 -3.03
CA MET A 1 4.21 -2.64 -3.40
C MET A 1 3.52 -1.83 -4.48
N THR A 2 2.97 -2.47 -5.51
CA THR A 2 2.33 -1.78 -6.65
C THR A 2 0.83 -2.10 -6.74
N LEU A 3 0.06 -1.18 -7.31
CA LEU A 3 -1.33 -1.34 -7.73
C LEU A 3 -1.38 -1.26 -9.25
N THR A 4 -2.01 -2.24 -9.89
CA THR A 4 -2.25 -2.21 -11.33
C THR A 4 -3.75 -2.15 -11.57
N ASN A 5 -4.21 -1.14 -12.33
CA ASN A 5 -5.61 -1.09 -12.75
C ASN A 5 -5.83 -2.12 -13.88
N VAL A 6 -6.46 -3.23 -13.55
CA VAL A 6 -6.84 -4.32 -14.48
C VAL A 6 -8.28 -4.18 -15.00
N GLY A 7 -8.98 -3.09 -14.67
CA GLY A 7 -10.34 -2.84 -15.10
C GLY A 7 -10.47 -2.38 -16.55
N LEU A 8 -11.72 -2.26 -17.03
CA LEU A 8 -12.06 -1.88 -18.41
C LEU A 8 -11.83 -0.39 -18.73
N GLY A 9 -11.54 0.44 -17.72
CA GLY A 9 -11.36 1.88 -17.88
C GLY A 9 -10.60 2.52 -16.71
N PRO A 10 -10.34 3.83 -16.79
CA PRO A 10 -9.72 4.56 -15.69
C PRO A 10 -10.48 4.36 -14.38
N ALA A 11 -9.74 4.20 -13.30
CA ALA A 11 -10.29 4.04 -11.97
C ALA A 11 -9.88 5.23 -11.11
N VAL A 12 -10.83 5.77 -10.34
CA VAL A 12 -10.59 6.89 -9.43
C VAL A 12 -10.42 6.35 -8.02
N VAL A 13 -9.29 6.63 -7.39
CA VAL A 13 -9.06 6.25 -5.99
C VAL A 13 -9.93 7.13 -5.08
N LYS A 14 -10.80 6.48 -4.29
CA LYS A 14 -11.69 7.15 -3.32
C LYS A 14 -11.09 7.18 -1.92
N SER A 15 -10.35 6.14 -1.55
CA SER A 15 -9.67 6.06 -0.26
C SER A 15 -8.51 5.09 -0.31
N SER A 16 -7.43 5.44 0.38
CA SER A 16 -6.37 4.52 0.78
C SER A 16 -6.37 4.41 2.31
N GLN A 17 -6.23 3.20 2.83
CA GLN A 17 -6.13 2.91 4.25
C GLN A 17 -4.94 2.00 4.48
N VAL A 18 -4.05 2.43 5.36
CA VAL A 18 -2.96 1.58 5.86
C VAL A 18 -3.53 0.71 6.96
N MET A 19 -3.22 -0.58 6.92
CA MET A 19 -3.73 -1.60 7.82
C MET A 19 -2.57 -2.30 8.52
N LEU A 20 -2.76 -2.60 9.81
CA LEU A 20 -1.88 -3.46 10.60
C LEU A 20 -2.71 -4.53 11.30
N ASP A 21 -2.36 -5.80 11.09
CA ASP A 21 -3.10 -6.95 11.64
C ASP A 21 -4.61 -6.89 11.32
N GLY A 22 -4.97 -6.28 10.19
CA GLY A 22 -6.36 -6.08 9.78
C GLY A 22 -7.07 -4.89 10.43
N ALA A 23 -6.41 -4.09 11.27
CA ALA A 23 -6.94 -2.84 11.83
C ALA A 23 -6.42 -1.61 11.06
N PRO A 24 -7.27 -0.61 10.76
CA PRO A 24 -6.83 0.60 10.09
C PRO A 24 -5.94 1.46 10.99
N LEU A 25 -4.85 1.97 10.45
CA LEU A 25 -3.96 2.93 11.10
C LEU A 25 -4.31 4.36 10.68
N PRO A 26 -4.24 5.34 11.60
CA PRO A 26 -4.43 6.74 11.29
C PRO A 26 -3.18 7.30 10.60
N VAL A 27 -3.04 6.98 9.31
CA VAL A 27 -1.96 7.48 8.45
C VAL A 27 -2.54 8.51 7.50
N GLU A 28 -2.09 9.75 7.61
CA GLU A 28 -2.50 10.81 6.69
C GLU A 28 -1.34 11.29 5.80
N SER A 29 -0.10 10.99 6.15
CA SER A 29 1.11 11.41 5.43
C SER A 29 2.22 10.36 5.52
N SER A 30 3.26 10.50 4.69
CA SER A 30 4.47 9.67 4.77
C SER A 30 5.20 9.82 6.11
N GLU A 31 5.10 10.99 6.74
CA GLU A 31 5.71 11.29 8.04
C GLU A 31 5.05 10.50 9.17
N ASP A 32 3.76 10.17 9.05
CA ASP A 32 3.05 9.36 10.05
C ASP A 32 3.47 7.89 9.98
N VAL A 33 3.92 7.42 8.81
CA VAL A 33 4.14 5.99 8.60
C VAL A 33 5.47 5.52 9.16
N GLN A 34 6.53 6.30 9.01
CA GLN A 34 7.84 5.92 9.53
C GLN A 34 7.82 5.55 11.02
N PRO A 35 7.31 6.40 11.94
CA PRO A 35 7.26 6.06 13.36
C PRO A 35 6.31 4.89 13.66
N LEU A 36 5.26 4.69 12.84
CA LEU A 36 4.38 3.51 12.97
C LEU A 36 5.11 2.23 12.58
N LEU A 37 5.80 2.22 11.44
CA LEU A 37 6.57 1.07 10.97
C LEU A 37 7.69 0.71 11.95
N GLU A 38 8.42 1.69 12.49
CA GLU A 38 9.45 1.45 13.51
C GLU A 38 8.87 0.83 14.80
N ARG A 39 7.64 1.21 15.18
CA ARG A 39 6.96 0.64 16.36
C ARG A 39 6.42 -0.77 16.13
N VAL A 40 6.05 -1.08 14.89
CA VAL A 40 5.51 -2.37 14.47
C VAL A 40 6.61 -3.39 14.20
N PHE A 41 7.73 -2.92 13.67
CA PHE A 41 8.89 -3.72 13.27
C PHE A 41 10.09 -3.35 14.15
N PRO A 42 10.06 -3.70 15.46
CA PRO A 42 11.15 -3.37 16.36
C PRO A 42 12.44 -4.04 15.87
N GLY A 43 13.46 -3.23 15.57
CA GLY A 43 14.76 -3.71 15.07
C GLY A 43 14.93 -3.59 13.56
N VAL A 44 13.87 -3.30 12.81
CA VAL A 44 13.97 -2.92 11.40
C VAL A 44 14.37 -1.45 11.33
N GLN A 45 15.59 -1.18 10.86
CA GLN A 45 15.98 0.18 10.53
C GLN A 45 15.41 0.52 9.16
N LEU A 46 14.43 1.43 9.11
CA LEU A 46 13.97 1.96 7.84
C LEU A 46 15.06 2.87 7.28
N GLY A 47 15.42 2.66 6.01
CA GLY A 47 16.30 3.57 5.29
C GLY A 47 15.66 4.95 5.14
N SER A 48 16.46 5.95 4.78
CA SER A 48 16.02 7.34 4.58
C SER A 48 15.00 7.54 3.45
N SER A 49 14.68 6.50 2.69
CA SER A 49 13.68 6.52 1.62
C SER A 49 12.45 5.73 2.06
N VAL A 50 11.51 6.41 2.73
CA VAL A 50 10.13 5.93 2.91
C VAL A 50 9.23 6.80 2.02
N ALA A 51 8.81 6.27 0.89
CA ALA A 51 7.86 6.91 0.00
C ALA A 51 6.49 6.27 0.22
N PHE A 52 5.59 7.01 0.85
CA PHE A 52 4.17 6.70 0.80
C PHE A 52 3.55 7.53 -0.31
N PHE A 53 3.02 6.85 -1.32
CA PHE A 53 2.16 7.51 -2.27
C PHE A 53 0.85 7.82 -1.57
N LYS A 54 0.71 9.09 -1.19
CA LYS A 54 -0.59 9.71 -0.92
C LYS A 54 -1.31 9.72 -2.27
N LEU A 55 -1.97 8.61 -2.60
CA LEU A 55 -2.96 8.58 -3.66
C LEU A 55 -4.03 9.57 -3.24
N ASN A 56 -3.87 10.82 -3.67
CA ASN A 56 -4.81 11.88 -3.38
C ASN A 56 -6.20 11.34 -3.73
N ARG A 57 -7.20 11.60 -2.88
CA ARG A 57 -8.60 11.41 -3.26
C ARG A 57 -8.76 12.06 -4.64
N GLU A 58 -9.33 11.33 -5.59
CA GLU A 58 -9.46 11.72 -7.01
C GLU A 58 -8.27 11.41 -7.94
N HIS A 59 -7.24 10.70 -7.48
CA HIS A 59 -6.19 10.22 -8.38
C HIS A 59 -6.75 9.19 -9.37
N ALA A 60 -6.69 9.52 -10.67
CA ALA A 60 -7.11 8.63 -11.74
C ALA A 60 -5.97 7.68 -12.14
N VAL A 61 -6.18 6.38 -11.98
CA VAL A 61 -5.26 5.33 -12.41
C VAL A 61 -5.68 4.84 -13.78
N GLN A 62 -4.82 5.05 -14.78
CA GLN A 62 -5.03 4.55 -16.14
C GLN A 62 -4.96 3.02 -16.18
N VAL A 63 -5.72 2.41 -17.11
CA VAL A 63 -5.70 0.97 -17.34
C VAL A 63 -4.29 0.50 -17.71
N GLY A 64 -3.85 -0.60 -17.11
CA GLY A 64 -2.53 -1.20 -17.36
C GLY A 64 -1.36 -0.41 -16.76
N LYS A 65 -1.61 0.70 -16.06
CA LYS A 65 -0.56 1.46 -15.39
C LYS A 65 -0.34 0.92 -13.98
N GLU A 66 0.93 0.71 -13.65
CA GLU A 66 1.35 0.40 -12.29
C GLU A 66 1.54 1.69 -11.50
N VAL A 67 1.03 1.70 -10.27
CA VAL A 67 1.23 2.78 -9.32
C VAL A 67 1.89 2.21 -8.08
N GLU A 68 3.07 2.72 -7.75
CA GLU A 68 3.74 2.38 -6.50
C GLU A 68 2.96 3.00 -5.33
N LEU A 69 2.54 2.17 -4.38
CA LEU A 69 1.73 2.59 -3.23
C LEU A 69 2.60 2.97 -2.04
N VAL A 70 3.62 2.15 -1.84
CA VAL A 70 4.59 2.27 -0.76
C VAL A 70 5.91 1.69 -1.22
N SER A 71 6.98 2.44 -0.92
CA SER A 71 8.37 2.05 -1.07
C SER A 71 9.09 2.33 0.23
N PHE A 72 9.81 1.36 0.77
CA PHE A 72 10.76 1.60 1.85
C PHE A 72 11.90 0.60 1.79
N VAL A 73 13.05 1.03 2.28
CA VAL A 73 14.23 0.18 2.44
C VAL A 73 14.30 -0.30 3.87
N VAL A 74 14.59 -1.58 4.07
CA VAL A 74 14.85 -2.16 5.39
C VAL A 74 16.34 -2.48 5.50
N MET A 75 16.99 -1.89 6.49
CA MET A 75 18.35 -2.21 6.88
C MET A 75 18.31 -3.20 8.03
N ASN A 76 19.09 -4.28 7.92
CA ASN A 76 19.18 -5.38 8.89
C ASN A 76 17.81 -6.04 9.21
N PRO A 77 17.13 -6.63 8.21
CA PRO A 77 15.86 -7.31 8.44
C PRO A 77 16.00 -8.42 9.49
N SER A 78 14.98 -8.59 10.33
CA SER A 78 14.87 -9.73 11.24
C SER A 78 14.73 -11.04 10.44
N SER A 79 15.05 -12.18 11.06
CA SER A 79 14.81 -13.50 10.45
C SER A 79 13.33 -13.78 10.14
N ASP A 80 12.42 -13.08 10.82
CA ASP A 80 10.97 -13.20 10.65
C ASP A 80 10.36 -12.06 9.83
N PHE A 81 11.19 -11.23 9.19
CA PHE A 81 10.75 -10.03 8.47
C PHE A 81 9.66 -10.33 7.44
N ASP A 82 9.76 -11.45 6.71
CA ASP A 82 8.75 -11.89 5.73
C ASP A 82 7.37 -12.20 6.35
N LYS A 83 7.33 -12.61 7.63
CA LYS A 83 6.07 -12.80 8.36
C LYS A 83 5.58 -11.47 8.91
N GLU A 84 6.49 -10.66 9.44
CA GLU A 84 6.19 -9.35 9.99
C GLU A 84 5.57 -8.44 8.92
N ILE A 85 6.17 -8.37 7.73
CA ILE A 85 5.69 -7.51 6.65
C ILE A 85 4.28 -7.89 6.17
N LYS A 86 3.87 -9.16 6.29
CA LYS A 86 2.51 -9.62 5.94
C LYS A 86 1.43 -9.09 6.88
N ARG A 87 1.81 -8.60 8.07
CA ARG A 87 0.90 -7.91 8.99
C ARG A 87 0.51 -6.53 8.48
N PHE A 88 1.34 -5.95 7.61
CA PHE A 88 1.11 -4.65 6.99
C PHE A 88 0.37 -4.82 5.66
N SER A 89 -0.71 -4.09 5.46
CA SER A 89 -1.38 -4.03 4.17
C SER A 89 -1.93 -2.65 3.85
N ILE A 90 -2.16 -2.40 2.57
CA ILE A 90 -2.82 -1.18 2.11
C ILE A 90 -4.11 -1.61 1.44
N ARG A 91 -5.23 -1.07 1.91
CA ARG A 91 -6.53 -1.21 1.30
C ARG A 91 -6.86 0.03 0.50
N ILE A 92 -7.24 -0.17 -0.76
CA ILE A 92 -7.58 0.90 -1.70
C ILE A 92 -8.99 0.65 -2.21
N SER A 93 -9.86 1.62 -2.00
CA SER A 93 -11.17 1.64 -2.65
C SER A 93 -11.06 2.53 -3.87
N HIS A 94 -11.38 1.98 -5.03
CA HIS A 94 -11.43 2.71 -6.28
C HIS A 94 -12.77 2.50 -6.97
N GLU A 95 -13.22 3.53 -7.70
CA GLU A 95 -14.45 3.50 -8.48
C GLU A 95 -14.09 3.60 -9.96
N SER A 96 -14.59 2.68 -10.77
CA SER A 96 -14.47 2.79 -12.23
C SER A 96 -15.37 3.92 -12.74
N LEU A 97 -15.06 4.45 -13.92
CA LEU A 97 -15.95 5.42 -14.59
C LEU A 97 -17.35 4.86 -14.92
N TYR A 98 -17.56 3.55 -14.78
CA TYR A 98 -18.83 2.86 -14.99
C TYR A 98 -19.62 2.64 -13.69
N GLY A 99 -19.13 3.18 -12.56
CA GLY A 99 -19.81 3.12 -11.25
C GLY A 99 -19.52 1.85 -10.44
N GLU A 100 -18.62 0.99 -10.91
CA GLU A 100 -18.22 -0.20 -10.16
C GLU A 100 -17.21 0.18 -9.09
N THR A 101 -17.51 -0.16 -7.83
CA THR A 101 -16.57 0.01 -6.71
C THR A 101 -15.81 -1.29 -6.49
N LEU A 102 -14.49 -1.19 -6.51
CA LEU A 102 -13.58 -2.30 -6.29
C LEU A 102 -12.68 -1.99 -5.09
N HIS A 103 -12.44 -3.01 -4.29
CA HIS A 103 -11.52 -2.95 -3.16
C HIS A 103 -10.29 -3.77 -3.49
N TYR A 104 -9.13 -3.13 -3.47
CA TYR A 104 -7.84 -3.78 -3.56
C TYR A 104 -7.22 -3.85 -2.16
N ASP A 105 -6.74 -5.02 -1.76
CA ASP A 105 -5.99 -5.21 -0.51
C ASP A 105 -4.66 -5.85 -0.89
N THR A 106 -3.54 -5.25 -0.48
CA THR A 106 -2.21 -5.78 -0.85
C THR A 106 -1.95 -7.19 -0.28
N ARG A 107 -2.76 -7.68 0.67
CA ARG A 107 -2.73 -9.08 1.14
C ARG A 107 -3.16 -10.08 0.09
N ASP A 108 -4.09 -9.67 -0.78
CA ASP A 108 -4.64 -10.51 -1.84
C ASP A 108 -3.75 -10.47 -3.10
N HIS A 109 -2.68 -9.66 -3.06
CA HIS A 109 -1.73 -9.54 -4.14
C HIS A 109 -0.81 -10.76 -4.19
N GLN A 110 -1.16 -11.74 -5.01
CA GLN A 110 -0.18 -12.72 -5.48
C GLN A 110 0.73 -12.04 -6.51
N PRO A 111 2.06 -12.04 -6.32
CA PRO A 111 2.95 -11.67 -7.40
C PRO A 111 2.67 -12.60 -8.59
N PRO A 112 2.74 -12.10 -9.84
CA PRO A 112 2.60 -12.97 -11.00
C PRO A 112 3.63 -14.11 -10.89
N PRO A 113 3.25 -15.35 -11.23
CA PRO A 113 4.21 -16.44 -11.29
C PRO A 113 5.32 -16.06 -12.28
N VAL A 114 6.56 -16.16 -11.82
CA VAL A 114 7.78 -15.92 -12.61
C VAL A 114 7.95 -17.03 -13.64
#